data_AF-A0A376W3D1-F1
#
_entry.id   AF-A0A376W3D1-F1
#
_cell.length_a   1.000
_cell.length_b   1.000
_cell.length_c   1.000
_cell.angle_alpha   90.00
_cell.angle_beta   90.00
_cell.angle_gamma   90.00
#
_symmetry.space_group_name_H-M   'P 1'
#
loop_
_entity.id
_entity.type
_entity.pdbx_description
1 polymer ?
#
loop_
_entity_poly.entity_id
_entity_poly.type
_entity_poly.pdbx_seq_one_letter_code
_entity_poly.pdbx_strand_id
1 'polypeptide(L)'
;MRQHCPHPDLLQVDPFEAIIDEELEPGDILYIPPGFPHEGYALENAMNYSVGFRAPNTRELISGFADYVLQRELGGNYYSDPDVPPRAHPADVLPQEMDKLREMMLELINQPEHFKQWFGEFISQSRHELDIAPPEPPYQPDEIYDALKQGDVLVRLGGLRVLRIGDDVYANGEKIDSRTVRHWMRSPATLR
;
A
#
# COMPACT_ATOMS: atom_id res chain seq x y z
N MET A 1 4.93 25.82 -5.72
CA MET A 1 3.76 26.70 -5.77
C MET A 1 3.35 27.05 -4.35
N ARG A 2 2.95 28.30 -4.08
CA ARG A 2 2.37 28.65 -2.77
C ARG A 2 0.97 28.04 -2.71
N GLN A 3 0.67 27.35 -1.61
CA GLN A 3 -0.63 26.75 -1.38
C GLN A 3 -1.58 27.83 -0.86
N HIS A 4 -2.70 28.05 -1.54
CA HIS A 4 -3.74 28.97 -1.11
C HIS A 4 -4.93 28.11 -0.65
N CYS A 5 -5.33 28.19 0.61
CA CYS A 5 -6.45 27.43 1.17
C CYS A 5 -7.60 28.39 1.53
N PRO A 6 -8.47 28.77 0.57
CA PRO A 6 -9.63 29.60 0.89
C PRO A 6 -10.72 28.83 1.65
N HIS A 7 -10.68 27.48 1.64
CA HIS A 7 -11.45 26.61 2.50
C HIS A 7 -10.53 25.54 3.11
N PRO A 8 -10.63 25.23 4.42
CA PRO A 8 -9.72 24.29 5.10
C PRO A 8 -9.69 22.89 4.47
N ASP A 9 -10.81 22.46 3.89
CA ASP A 9 -10.93 21.13 3.26
C ASP A 9 -10.62 21.10 1.76
N LEU A 10 -10.33 22.25 1.14
CA LEU A 10 -10.00 22.32 -0.29
C LEU A 10 -8.53 22.69 -0.48
N LEU A 11 -7.79 21.79 -1.10
CA LEU A 11 -6.43 22.05 -1.55
C LEU A 11 -6.49 22.83 -2.87
N GLN A 12 -6.15 24.12 -2.84
CA GLN A 12 -6.01 24.94 -4.04
C GLN A 12 -4.59 25.48 -4.20
N VAL A 13 -4.29 25.90 -5.41
CA VAL A 13 -3.07 26.62 -5.78
C VAL A 13 -3.45 27.97 -6.36
N ASP A 14 -2.48 28.89 -6.40
CA ASP A 14 -2.65 30.14 -7.15
C ASP A 14 -2.89 29.85 -8.65
N PRO A 15 -3.53 30.77 -9.40
CA PRO A 15 -3.68 30.65 -10.85
C PRO A 15 -2.34 30.38 -11.55
N PHE A 16 -2.38 29.58 -12.61
CA PHE A 16 -1.19 29.14 -13.34
C PHE A 16 -1.39 29.33 -14.86
N GLU A 17 -0.28 29.54 -15.57
CA GLU A 17 -0.29 29.53 -17.04
C GLU A 17 -0.36 28.07 -17.52
N ALA A 18 -1.42 27.74 -18.25
CA ALA A 18 -1.67 26.39 -18.71
C ALA A 18 -0.70 26.01 -19.84
N ILE A 19 -0.10 24.82 -19.71
CA ILE A 19 0.70 24.21 -20.78
C ILE A 19 -0.14 23.30 -21.69
N ILE A 20 -1.35 22.95 -21.25
CA ILE A 20 -2.39 22.22 -21.99
C ILE A 20 -3.72 22.91 -21.64
N ASP A 21 -4.41 23.38 -22.66
CA ASP A 21 -5.73 24.04 -22.56
C ASP A 21 -6.57 23.52 -23.74
N GLU A 22 -7.41 22.52 -23.46
CA GLU A 22 -8.09 21.70 -24.47
C GLU A 22 -9.51 21.36 -24.02
N GLU A 23 -10.43 21.27 -24.98
CA GLU A 23 -11.78 20.74 -24.75
C GLU A 23 -11.77 19.23 -25.00
N LEU A 24 -12.17 18.44 -23.99
CA LEU A 24 -12.18 16.98 -24.09
C LEU A 24 -13.51 16.46 -24.62
N GLU A 25 -13.45 15.57 -25.60
CA GLU A 25 -14.60 14.85 -26.15
C GLU A 25 -14.78 13.45 -25.52
N PRO A 26 -15.96 12.82 -25.68
CA PRO A 26 -16.19 11.47 -25.18
C PRO A 26 -15.20 10.44 -25.76
N GLY A 27 -14.35 9.91 -24.89
CA GLY A 27 -13.32 8.92 -25.24
C GLY A 27 -11.89 9.45 -25.08
N ASP A 28 -11.72 10.76 -24.94
CA ASP A 28 -10.41 11.36 -24.68
C ASP A 28 -9.92 11.05 -23.26
N ILE A 29 -8.59 10.99 -23.12
CA ILE A 29 -7.92 10.66 -21.86
C ILE A 29 -6.82 11.67 -21.61
N LEU A 30 -6.92 12.39 -20.50
CA LEU A 30 -5.87 13.25 -20.00
C LEU A 30 -5.10 12.56 -18.88
N TYR A 31 -3.81 12.32 -19.09
CA TYR A 31 -2.89 11.83 -18.06
C TYR A 31 -2.18 13.00 -17.37
N ILE A 32 -2.29 13.06 -16.04
CA ILE A 32 -1.69 14.12 -15.23
C ILE A 32 -0.71 13.49 -14.23
N PRO A 33 0.61 13.72 -14.37
CA PRO A 33 1.59 13.27 -13.39
C PRO A 33 1.42 13.98 -12.03
N PRO A 34 1.92 13.39 -10.92
CA PRO A 34 1.94 14.06 -9.63
C PRO A 34 2.66 15.41 -9.68
N GLY A 35 2.07 16.42 -9.04
CA GLY A 35 2.67 17.76 -8.90
C GLY A 35 2.32 18.77 -10.00
N PHE A 36 1.53 18.38 -11.00
CA PHE A 36 1.04 19.29 -12.04
C PHE A 36 -0.32 19.87 -11.63
N PRO A 37 -0.43 21.21 -11.49
CA PRO A 37 -1.72 21.83 -11.24
C PRO A 37 -2.61 21.64 -12.48
N HIS A 38 -3.90 21.44 -12.24
CA HIS A 38 -4.88 21.28 -13.29
C HIS A 38 -6.21 21.86 -12.81
N GLU A 39 -6.97 22.38 -13.77
CA GLU A 39 -8.31 22.93 -13.57
C GLU A 39 -9.18 22.42 -14.72
N GLY A 40 -10.41 22.05 -14.42
CA GLY A 40 -11.36 21.57 -15.41
C GLY A 40 -12.78 21.96 -15.01
N TYR A 41 -13.53 22.48 -15.97
CA TYR A 41 -14.93 22.83 -15.81
C TYR A 41 -15.74 22.32 -16.99
N ALA A 42 -17.02 22.07 -16.78
CA ALA A 42 -17.88 21.49 -17.79
C ALA A 42 -18.46 22.58 -18.71
N LEU A 43 -18.36 22.40 -20.03
CA LEU A 43 -19.03 23.26 -21.02
C LEU A 43 -20.50 22.85 -21.20
N GLU A 44 -20.76 21.55 -21.13
CA GLU A 44 -22.08 20.92 -21.13
C GLU A 44 -22.21 19.95 -19.96
N ASN A 45 -23.34 19.24 -19.83
CA ASN A 45 -23.47 18.20 -18.81
C ASN A 45 -22.46 17.06 -19.08
N ALA A 46 -21.45 16.96 -18.21
CA ALA A 46 -20.33 16.04 -18.39
C ALA A 46 -20.17 15.05 -17.23
N MET A 47 -19.60 13.88 -17.54
CA MET A 47 -19.12 12.90 -16.55
C MET A 47 -17.63 12.64 -16.78
N ASN A 48 -16.86 12.60 -15.69
CA ASN A 48 -15.43 12.33 -15.72
C ASN A 48 -15.11 11.09 -14.87
N TYR A 49 -14.22 10.23 -15.38
CA TYR A 49 -13.76 9.02 -14.69
C TYR A 49 -12.27 9.13 -14.37
N SER A 50 -11.96 9.56 -13.15
CA SER A 50 -10.58 9.71 -12.71
C SER A 50 -10.00 8.38 -12.20
N VAL A 51 -9.14 7.76 -13.00
CA VAL A 51 -8.41 6.55 -12.60
C VAL A 51 -7.16 6.94 -11.80
N GLY A 52 -7.31 6.98 -10.48
CA GLY A 52 -6.25 7.36 -9.55
C GLY A 52 -5.17 6.29 -9.35
N PHE A 53 -3.91 6.74 -9.24
CA PHE A 53 -2.78 5.91 -8.82
C PHE A 53 -2.43 6.21 -7.36
N ARG A 54 -1.75 5.27 -6.69
CA ARG A 54 -1.28 5.45 -5.31
C ARG A 54 0.19 5.08 -5.17
N ALA A 55 0.91 5.87 -4.40
CA ALA A 55 2.27 5.58 -3.95
C ALA A 55 2.38 5.93 -2.46
N PRO A 56 2.93 5.04 -1.61
CA PRO A 56 3.15 5.35 -0.22
C PRO A 56 4.29 6.34 -0.04
N ASN A 57 4.19 7.23 0.93
CA ASN A 57 5.32 8.06 1.36
C ASN A 57 6.10 7.38 2.51
N THR A 58 7.33 7.84 2.78
CA THR A 58 8.20 7.23 3.80
C THR A 58 7.60 7.23 5.21
N ARG A 59 6.78 8.23 5.56
CA ARG A 59 6.11 8.30 6.87
C ARG A 59 5.06 7.19 7.00
N GLU A 60 4.27 6.95 5.96
CA GLU A 60 3.30 5.83 5.95
C GLU A 60 4.03 4.48 6.06
N LEU A 61 5.16 4.32 5.37
CA LEU A 61 5.96 3.10 5.42
C LEU A 61 6.53 2.84 6.82
N ILE A 62 7.17 3.84 7.43
CA ILE A 62 7.77 3.68 8.77
C ILE A 62 6.67 3.43 9.82
N SER A 63 5.57 4.18 9.79
CA SER A 63 4.45 3.99 10.72
C SER A 63 3.86 2.59 10.60
N GLY A 64 3.51 2.17 9.37
CA GLY A 64 2.90 0.86 9.16
C GLY A 64 3.83 -0.29 9.54
N PHE A 65 5.15 -0.16 9.29
CA PHE A 65 6.11 -1.19 9.68
C PHE A 65 6.29 -1.25 11.20
N ALA A 66 6.29 -0.11 11.88
CA ALA A 66 6.34 -0.05 13.34
C ALA A 66 5.12 -0.74 13.97
N ASP A 67 3.91 -0.49 13.46
CA ASP A 67 2.68 -1.16 13.94
C ASP A 67 2.78 -2.69 13.78
N TYR A 68 3.30 -3.16 12.64
CA TYR A 68 3.53 -4.57 12.38
C TYR A 68 4.55 -5.20 13.33
N VAL A 69 5.66 -4.51 13.60
CA VAL A 69 6.68 -4.93 14.56
C VAL A 69 6.09 -5.06 15.96
N LEU A 70 5.30 -4.07 16.39
CA LEU A 70 4.63 -4.07 17.70
C LEU A 70 3.60 -5.19 17.82
N GLN A 71 2.73 -5.35 16.83
CA GLN A 71 1.67 -6.36 16.85
C GLN A 71 2.23 -7.80 16.91
N ARG A 72 3.43 -8.02 16.35
CA ARG A 72 4.09 -9.33 16.31
C ARG A 72 5.23 -9.51 17.30
N GLU A 73 5.40 -8.56 18.21
CA GLU A 73 6.44 -8.59 19.26
C GLU A 73 7.86 -8.81 18.69
N LEU A 74 8.15 -8.21 17.53
CA LEU A 74 9.46 -8.28 16.87
C LEU A 74 10.43 -7.24 17.43
N GLY A 75 11.74 -7.42 17.18
CA GLY A 75 12.76 -6.45 17.60
C GLY A 75 13.03 -6.43 19.11
N GLY A 76 12.81 -7.54 19.81
CA GLY A 76 13.02 -7.66 21.26
C GLY A 76 14.49 -7.73 21.71
N ASN A 77 15.46 -7.48 20.81
CA ASN A 77 16.87 -7.42 21.14
C ASN A 77 17.22 -6.09 21.82
N TYR A 78 17.92 -6.18 22.96
CA TYR A 78 18.35 -5.00 23.72
C TYR A 78 19.68 -4.47 23.21
N TYR A 79 19.86 -3.16 23.33
CA TYR A 79 21.17 -2.55 23.20
C TYR A 79 22.14 -3.15 24.23
N SER A 80 23.35 -3.47 23.80
CA SER A 80 24.40 -4.05 24.65
C SER A 80 25.76 -3.44 24.30
N ASP A 81 26.54 -3.04 25.29
CA ASP A 81 27.82 -2.33 25.15
C ASP A 81 28.90 -2.87 26.10
N PRO A 82 29.31 -4.15 25.95
CA PRO A 82 30.37 -4.72 26.77
C PRO A 82 31.70 -3.94 26.66
N ASP A 83 31.96 -3.33 25.50
CA ASP A 83 33.14 -2.51 25.20
C ASP A 83 32.81 -1.01 25.29
N VAL A 84 32.18 -0.59 26.39
CA VAL A 84 31.74 0.81 26.55
C VAL A 84 32.92 1.78 26.43
N PRO A 85 32.85 2.75 25.51
CA PRO A 85 33.94 3.70 25.28
C PRO A 85 34.08 4.70 26.44
N PRO A 86 35.32 5.10 26.80
CA PRO A 86 35.53 6.18 27.74
C PRO A 86 35.04 7.51 27.17
N ARG A 87 34.49 8.37 28.02
CA ARG A 87 33.97 9.70 27.65
C ARG A 87 34.48 10.78 28.60
N ALA A 88 34.71 11.99 28.07
CA ALA A 88 35.21 13.13 28.82
C ALA A 88 34.11 13.75 29.71
N HIS A 89 32.87 13.85 29.20
CA HIS A 89 31.72 14.28 29.98
C HIS A 89 30.72 13.12 30.13
N PRO A 90 30.29 12.78 31.36
CA PRO A 90 29.36 11.67 31.59
C PRO A 90 27.99 11.82 30.91
N ALA A 91 27.60 13.05 30.56
CA ALA A 91 26.35 13.35 29.87
C ALA A 91 26.42 13.18 28.34
N ASP A 92 27.61 12.92 27.79
CA ASP A 92 27.78 12.75 26.35
C ASP A 92 27.22 11.40 25.89
N VAL A 93 26.47 11.44 24.78
CA VAL A 93 26.19 10.26 23.94
C VAL A 93 27.12 10.33 22.74
N LEU A 94 28.04 9.38 22.65
CA LEU A 94 29.07 9.36 21.63
C LEU A 94 28.47 8.97 20.27
N PRO A 95 29.05 9.45 19.15
CA PRO A 95 28.57 9.12 17.81
C PRO A 95 28.40 7.61 17.55
N GLN A 96 29.34 6.80 18.04
CA GLN A 96 29.29 5.33 17.90
C GLN A 96 28.12 4.66 18.65
N GLU A 97 27.64 5.25 19.74
CA GLU A 97 26.44 4.77 20.44
C GLU A 97 25.18 5.06 19.61
N MET A 98 25.11 6.25 19.00
CA MET A 98 24.03 6.62 18.08
C MET A 98 24.02 5.77 16.81
N ASP A 99 25.20 5.47 16.25
CA ASP A 99 25.32 4.60 15.07
C ASP A 99 24.88 3.17 15.38
N LYS A 100 25.24 2.65 16.56
CA LYS A 100 24.80 1.32 16.99
C LYS A 100 23.28 1.22 17.16
N LEU A 101 22.64 2.25 17.74
CA LEU A 101 21.18 2.30 17.86
C LEU A 101 20.50 2.39 16.48
N ARG A 102 21.05 3.20 15.57
CA ARG A 102 20.55 3.29 14.19
C ARG A 102 20.70 1.95 13.46
N GLU A 103 21.82 1.27 13.63
CA GLU A 103 22.07 -0.03 13.01
C GLU A 103 21.09 -1.07 13.49
N MET A 104 20.71 -1.09 14.78
CA MET A 104 19.66 -1.98 15.28
C MET A 104 18.33 -1.78 14.53
N MET A 105 17.97 -0.53 14.23
CA MET A 105 16.75 -0.23 13.46
C MET A 105 16.88 -0.69 12.01
N LEU A 106 18.03 -0.42 11.37
CA LEU A 106 18.30 -0.80 9.98
C LEU A 106 18.36 -2.32 9.82
N GLU A 107 19.00 -3.02 10.75
CA GLU A 107 19.07 -4.47 10.78
C GLU A 107 17.67 -5.09 10.82
N LEU A 108 16.78 -4.59 11.69
CA LEU A 108 15.40 -5.04 11.77
C LEU A 108 14.63 -4.80 10.45
N ILE A 109 14.76 -3.60 9.86
CA ILE A 109 14.15 -3.28 8.55
C ILE A 109 14.69 -4.20 7.45
N ASN A 110 15.97 -4.55 7.51
CA ASN A 110 16.64 -5.37 6.52
C ASN A 110 16.39 -6.88 6.70
N GLN A 111 15.62 -7.32 7.72
CA GLN A 111 15.22 -8.72 7.84
C GLN A 111 14.21 -9.05 6.71
N PRO A 112 14.63 -9.83 5.70
CA PRO A 112 13.95 -9.85 4.41
C PRO A 112 12.52 -10.40 4.47
N GLU A 113 12.28 -11.40 5.33
CA GLU A 113 10.95 -12.01 5.45
C GLU A 113 9.97 -11.13 6.19
N HIS A 114 10.40 -10.37 7.20
CA HIS A 114 9.53 -9.46 7.93
C HIS A 114 9.10 -8.28 7.08
N PHE A 115 10.04 -7.63 6.39
CA PHE A 115 9.72 -6.48 5.55
C PHE A 115 8.83 -6.89 4.37
N LYS A 116 9.14 -8.01 3.71
CA LYS A 116 8.34 -8.55 2.61
C LYS A 116 6.91 -8.87 3.06
N GLN A 117 6.78 -9.55 4.20
CA GLN A 117 5.48 -9.94 4.72
C GLN A 117 4.63 -8.73 5.11
N TRP A 118 5.20 -7.83 5.89
CA TRP A 118 4.53 -6.58 6.25
C TRP A 118 4.07 -5.82 5.01
N PHE A 119 4.96 -5.63 4.02
CA PHE A 119 4.63 -4.82 2.86
C PHE A 119 3.46 -5.43 2.06
N GLY A 120 3.40 -6.77 1.96
CA GLY A 120 2.28 -7.48 1.34
C GLY A 120 0.95 -7.26 2.05
N GLU A 121 0.95 -7.35 3.37
CA GLU A 121 -0.23 -7.09 4.22
C GLU A 121 -0.64 -5.61 4.12
N PHE A 122 0.30 -4.68 4.13
CA PHE A 122 0.05 -3.24 4.00
C PHE A 122 -0.49 -2.83 2.63
N ILE A 123 0.17 -3.23 1.54
CA ILE A 123 -0.11 -2.71 0.19
C ILE A 123 -1.30 -3.42 -0.49
N SER A 124 -1.75 -4.55 0.03
CA SER A 124 -2.95 -5.25 -0.44
C SER A 124 -4.24 -4.72 0.19
N GLN A 125 -4.18 -3.86 1.21
CA GLN A 125 -5.37 -3.22 1.76
C GLN A 125 -5.93 -2.14 0.84
N SER A 126 -7.27 -2.08 0.74
CA SER A 126 -7.98 -0.98 0.07
C SER A 126 -7.91 0.30 0.92
N ARG A 127 -7.93 1.47 0.27
CA ARG A 127 -8.06 2.79 0.95
C ARG A 127 -9.51 3.25 1.09
N HIS A 128 -10.40 2.63 0.34
CA HIS A 128 -11.83 2.89 0.41
C HIS A 128 -12.52 1.64 0.96
N GLU A 129 -13.65 1.86 1.62
CA GLU A 129 -14.50 0.79 2.11
C GLU A 129 -14.89 -0.14 0.96
N LEU A 130 -14.87 -1.44 1.24
CA LEU A 130 -15.26 -2.49 0.29
C LEU A 130 -16.68 -2.94 0.61
N ASP A 131 -17.43 -3.34 -0.42
CA ASP A 131 -18.76 -3.92 -0.28
C ASP A 131 -18.67 -5.39 0.18
N ILE A 132 -18.28 -5.59 1.44
CA ILE A 132 -18.08 -6.91 2.04
C ILE A 132 -19.43 -7.43 2.53
N ALA A 133 -19.97 -8.42 1.82
CA ALA A 133 -21.17 -9.16 2.21
C ALA A 133 -20.82 -10.64 2.37
N PRO A 134 -20.48 -11.11 3.59
CA PRO A 134 -20.23 -12.52 3.84
C PRO A 134 -21.46 -13.38 3.47
N PRO A 135 -21.28 -14.51 2.78
CA PRO A 135 -22.39 -15.38 2.41
C PRO A 135 -23.00 -16.03 3.65
N GLU A 136 -24.34 -16.07 3.67
CA GLU A 136 -25.12 -16.73 4.71
C GLU A 136 -26.07 -17.77 4.06
N PRO A 137 -25.90 -19.08 4.32
CA PRO A 137 -24.89 -19.68 5.19
C PRO A 137 -23.47 -19.66 4.58
N PRO A 138 -22.42 -19.81 5.40
CA PRO A 138 -21.05 -19.98 4.90
C PRO A 138 -20.92 -21.22 4.01
N TYR A 139 -20.26 -21.06 2.86
CA TYR A 139 -19.98 -22.16 1.94
C TYR A 139 -19.10 -23.23 2.56
N GLN A 140 -19.42 -24.50 2.26
CA GLN A 140 -18.56 -25.65 2.50
C GLN A 140 -17.60 -25.88 1.32
N PRO A 141 -16.43 -26.51 1.56
CA PRO A 141 -15.43 -26.73 0.51
C PRO A 141 -15.92 -27.53 -0.71
N ASP A 142 -16.82 -28.50 -0.49
CA ASP A 142 -17.46 -29.31 -1.53
C ASP A 142 -18.43 -28.51 -2.39
N GLU A 143 -19.20 -27.59 -1.82
CA GLU A 143 -20.08 -26.69 -2.57
C GLU A 143 -19.28 -25.81 -3.55
N ILE A 144 -18.15 -25.26 -3.11
CA ILE A 144 -17.26 -24.48 -3.97
C ILE A 144 -16.67 -25.34 -5.08
N TYR A 145 -16.24 -26.56 -4.75
CA TYR A 145 -15.67 -27.48 -5.75
C TYR A 145 -16.70 -27.85 -6.81
N ASP A 146 -17.92 -28.20 -6.39
CA ASP A 146 -19.00 -28.62 -7.29
C ASP A 146 -19.47 -27.47 -8.19
N ALA A 147 -19.64 -26.25 -7.65
CA ALA A 147 -19.97 -25.07 -8.43
C ALA A 147 -18.94 -24.83 -9.55
N LEU A 148 -17.65 -24.86 -9.20
CA LEU A 148 -16.57 -24.72 -10.18
C LEU A 148 -16.56 -25.85 -11.23
N LYS A 149 -16.93 -27.08 -10.84
CA LYS A 149 -17.05 -28.21 -11.78
C LYS A 149 -18.26 -28.13 -12.70
N GLN A 150 -19.32 -27.49 -12.25
CA GLN A 150 -20.55 -27.26 -13.03
C GLN A 150 -20.40 -26.09 -14.01
N GLY A 151 -19.34 -25.30 -13.88
CA GLY A 151 -19.00 -24.21 -14.80
C GLY A 151 -19.24 -22.81 -14.23
N ASP A 152 -19.57 -22.71 -12.94
CA ASP A 152 -19.69 -21.41 -12.28
C ASP A 152 -18.34 -20.70 -12.21
N VAL A 153 -18.39 -19.37 -12.25
CA VAL A 153 -17.19 -18.52 -12.27
C VAL A 153 -17.03 -17.83 -10.93
N LEU A 154 -15.83 -17.95 -10.35
CA LEU A 154 -15.47 -17.20 -9.15
C LEU A 154 -15.08 -15.76 -9.54
N VAL A 155 -15.84 -14.79 -9.06
CA VAL A 155 -15.62 -13.37 -9.36
C VAL A 155 -14.96 -12.68 -8.17
N ARG A 156 -13.90 -11.91 -8.41
CA ARG A 156 -13.26 -11.08 -7.39
C ARG A 156 -14.12 -9.85 -7.09
N LEU A 157 -14.31 -9.55 -5.80
CA LEU A 157 -14.98 -8.32 -5.35
C LEU A 157 -14.35 -7.06 -5.95
N GLY A 158 -15.18 -6.11 -6.40
CA GLY A 158 -14.74 -4.82 -6.94
C GLY A 158 -13.89 -4.05 -5.93
N GLY A 159 -12.74 -3.53 -6.36
CA GLY A 159 -11.81 -2.80 -5.50
C GLY A 159 -10.91 -3.67 -4.62
N LEU A 160 -11.17 -4.98 -4.48
CA LEU A 160 -10.33 -5.89 -3.71
C LEU A 160 -8.97 -6.08 -4.38
N ARG A 161 -7.89 -5.77 -3.65
CA ARG A 161 -6.52 -5.88 -4.18
C ARG A 161 -5.94 -7.24 -3.83
N VAL A 162 -5.42 -7.90 -4.85
CA VAL A 162 -4.69 -9.17 -4.74
C VAL A 162 -3.31 -8.96 -5.34
N LEU A 163 -2.27 -9.19 -4.54
CA LEU A 163 -0.88 -8.92 -4.90
C LEU A 163 -0.03 -10.14 -4.61
N ARG A 164 1.01 -10.36 -5.41
CA ARG A 164 2.01 -11.41 -5.18
C ARG A 164 3.37 -10.78 -4.90
N ILE A 165 4.02 -11.20 -3.82
CA ILE A 165 5.37 -10.77 -3.46
C ILE A 165 6.23 -12.01 -3.23
N GLY A 166 7.22 -12.23 -4.09
CA GLY A 166 7.93 -13.51 -4.15
C GLY A 166 6.95 -14.65 -4.46
N ASP A 167 6.90 -15.63 -3.55
CA ASP A 167 6.02 -16.79 -3.66
C ASP A 167 4.76 -16.69 -2.78
N ASP A 168 4.52 -15.54 -2.14
CA ASP A 168 3.38 -15.32 -1.27
C ASP A 168 2.35 -14.41 -1.93
N VAL A 169 1.08 -14.69 -1.65
CA VAL A 169 -0.06 -13.93 -2.16
C VAL A 169 -0.73 -13.21 -1.00
N TYR A 170 -1.16 -11.98 -1.22
CA TYR A 170 -1.83 -11.14 -0.24
C TYR A 170 -3.14 -10.64 -0.84
N ALA A 171 -4.25 -10.88 -0.14
CA ALA A 171 -5.57 -10.42 -0.51
C ALA A 171 -6.17 -9.60 0.63
N ASN A 172 -6.45 -8.32 0.37
CA ASN A 172 -7.04 -7.40 1.35
C ASN A 172 -6.36 -7.40 2.75
N GLY A 173 -5.03 -7.47 2.80
CA GLY A 173 -4.27 -7.51 4.05
C GLY A 173 -3.96 -8.89 4.59
N GLU A 174 -4.55 -9.94 4.05
CA GLU A 174 -4.34 -11.31 4.51
C GLU A 174 -3.33 -12.05 3.65
N LYS A 175 -2.37 -12.73 4.29
CA LYS A 175 -1.42 -13.63 3.61
C LYS A 175 -2.11 -14.96 3.30
N ILE A 176 -2.11 -15.34 2.02
CA ILE A 176 -2.60 -16.64 1.54
C ILE A 176 -1.39 -17.55 1.31
N ASP A 177 -1.17 -18.50 2.23
CA ASP A 177 -0.13 -19.53 2.07
C ASP A 177 -0.76 -20.83 1.52
N SER A 178 -0.51 -21.10 0.23
CA SER A 178 -0.85 -22.38 -0.37
C SER A 178 0.13 -22.72 -1.49
N ARG A 179 0.72 -23.92 -1.43
CA ARG A 179 1.56 -24.47 -2.51
C ARG A 179 0.82 -24.49 -3.85
N THR A 180 -0.49 -24.67 -3.84
CA THR A 180 -1.34 -24.70 -5.03
C THR A 180 -1.56 -23.29 -5.59
N VAL A 181 -1.89 -22.30 -4.74
CA VAL A 181 -2.12 -20.91 -5.19
C VAL A 181 -0.90 -20.30 -5.90
N ARG A 182 0.32 -20.69 -5.47
CA ARG A 182 1.59 -20.31 -6.13
C ARG A 182 1.63 -20.68 -7.62
N HIS A 183 0.98 -21.78 -8.02
CA HIS A 183 0.91 -22.25 -9.41
C HIS A 183 -0.18 -21.51 -10.20
N TRP A 184 -1.37 -21.34 -9.62
CA TRP A 184 -2.52 -20.73 -10.30
C TRP A 184 -2.30 -19.25 -10.65
N MET A 185 -1.65 -18.48 -9.77
CA MET A 185 -1.35 -17.06 -10.06
C MET A 185 -0.17 -16.84 -11.01
N ARG A 186 0.50 -17.91 -11.47
CA ARG A 186 1.51 -17.83 -12.55
C ARG A 186 0.89 -18.00 -13.94
N SER A 187 -0.37 -18.45 -14.02
CA SER A 187 -1.07 -18.60 -15.30
C SER A 187 -1.62 -17.24 -15.78
N PRO A 188 -1.39 -16.84 -17.05
CA PRO A 188 -1.95 -15.61 -17.64
C PRO A 188 -3.49 -15.59 -17.72
N ALA A 189 -4.17 -16.69 -17.40
CA ALA A 189 -5.60 -16.88 -17.64
C ALA A 189 -6.52 -16.17 -16.62
N THR A 190 -5.99 -15.59 -15.54
CA THR A 190 -6.79 -15.04 -14.41
C THR A 190 -7.13 -13.55 -14.53
N LEU A 191 -6.91 -12.94 -15.70
CA LEU A 191 -7.37 -11.60 -16.04
C LEU A 191 -8.43 -11.69 -17.15
N ARG A 192 -9.59 -12.26 -16.83
CA ARG A 192 -10.84 -12.04 -17.56
C ARG A 192 -11.98 -11.92 -16.58
#